data_AF-A0A7S1N761-F1
#
_entry.id   AF-A0A7S1N761-F1
#
_cell.length_a   1.000
_cell.length_b   1.000
_cell.length_c   1.000
_cell.angle_alpha   90.00
_cell.angle_beta   90.00
_cell.angle_gamma   90.00
#
_symmetry.space_group_name_H-M   'P 1'
#
loop_
_entity.id
_entity.type
_entity.pdbx_description
1 polymer ?
#
loop_
_entity_poly.entity_id
_entity_poly.type
_entity_poly.pdbx_seq_one_letter_code
_entity_poly.pdbx_strand_id
1 'polypeptide(L)'
;FGRTTAAPFNLNHKTKWVMGNHEDGYLYGLEQLILQLRCQRDSKITLNPRDWKYRAEGRDCIVAGYIGTAPDLQGKVLRLAKTTSTERFEGTLAGHPAIAYNSFVHALGVPRLGEAVDAGVVVHVSKQFMLDVAKLMQDDRPQFRKEEAGLDLNSPFQLLMNDATYLPGVSPEDTISVEIKLKWGYTPPPTEGTHWLKSIVSRFAMLQYYKKAKGKCSEISQYCPVELFSGDTKRIEAVLGCVMETPQNNIRICRGGKLVAPVGGSGDTSSAPTCKPLLDAGLQDILGNDASCTPSSFLSELLACVLQQPATGKDE
;
A
#
# COMPACT_ATOMS: atom_id res chain seq x y z
N PHE A 1 -4.68 8.30 36.78
CA PHE A 1 -3.26 8.26 37.18
C PHE A 1 -2.88 9.60 37.73
N GLY A 2 -2.38 9.63 38.97
CA GLY A 2 -2.23 10.84 39.78
C GLY A 2 -1.46 11.94 39.07
N ARG A 3 -1.96 13.18 39.15
CA ARG A 3 -1.20 14.37 38.80
C ARG A 3 -0.15 14.58 39.87
N THR A 4 1.13 14.50 39.52
CA THR A 4 2.19 15.06 40.36
C THR A 4 2.41 16.51 39.96
N THR A 5 2.26 17.38 40.94
CA THR A 5 2.63 18.80 40.89
C THR A 5 4.11 18.94 40.56
N ALA A 6 4.45 19.93 39.74
CA ALA A 6 5.81 20.24 39.34
C ALA A 6 6.71 20.46 40.58
N ALA A 7 7.66 19.57 40.80
CA ALA A 7 8.78 19.80 41.69
C ALA A 7 9.86 20.60 40.94
N PRO A 8 10.59 21.51 41.61
CA PRO A 8 11.55 22.37 40.95
C PRO A 8 12.69 21.53 40.34
N PHE A 9 12.90 21.72 39.05
CA PHE A 9 13.92 21.04 38.26
C PHE A 9 15.30 21.25 38.88
N ASN A 10 15.90 20.17 39.37
CA ASN A 10 17.34 20.03 39.39
C ASN A 10 17.72 18.58 39.08
N LEU A 11 17.44 18.20 37.84
CA LEU A 11 17.86 16.94 37.26
C LEU A 11 19.24 17.14 36.61
N ASN A 12 20.29 16.96 37.42
CA ASN A 12 21.64 16.81 36.88
C ASN A 12 21.83 15.36 36.40
N HIS A 13 21.36 15.09 35.19
CA HIS A 13 21.67 13.86 34.45
C HIS A 13 22.78 14.21 33.48
N LYS A 14 23.99 13.73 33.76
CA LYS A 14 25.19 13.98 32.99
C LYS A 14 25.03 13.57 31.52
N THR A 15 24.60 14.52 30.68
CA THR A 15 25.26 15.05 29.48
C THR A 15 25.83 14.12 28.40
N LYS A 16 25.49 12.83 28.36
CA LYS A 16 25.69 12.01 27.15
C LYS A 16 24.50 11.07 26.94
N TRP A 17 23.91 11.16 25.75
CA TRP A 17 22.96 10.18 25.24
C TRP A 17 23.70 8.84 25.12
N VAL A 18 23.31 7.84 25.91
CA VAL A 18 23.84 6.48 25.86
C VAL A 18 22.65 5.55 25.70
N MET A 19 22.60 4.87 24.55
CA MET A 19 21.59 3.87 24.25
C MET A 19 21.64 2.76 25.32
N GLY A 20 20.52 2.51 26.01
CA GLY A 20 20.40 1.49 27.06
C GLY A 20 20.22 2.02 28.50
N ASN A 21 19.88 3.29 28.70
CA ASN A 21 19.61 3.83 30.04
C ASN A 21 18.18 3.54 30.51
N HIS A 22 17.94 3.65 31.82
CA HIS A 22 16.62 3.47 32.45
C HIS A 22 15.48 4.26 31.76
N GLU A 23 15.78 5.45 31.20
CA GLU A 23 14.82 6.27 30.44
C GLU A 23 14.33 5.62 29.14
N ASP A 24 15.19 4.84 28.45
CA ASP A 24 14.77 4.07 27.26
C ASP A 24 13.77 2.98 27.67
N GLY A 25 13.97 2.37 28.84
CA GLY A 25 13.02 1.41 29.40
C GLY A 25 11.68 2.04 29.77
N TYR A 26 11.67 3.27 30.28
CA TYR A 26 10.44 4.00 30.59
C TYR A 26 9.68 4.44 29.34
N LEU A 27 10.38 4.95 28.32
CA LEU A 27 9.77 5.34 27.05
C LEU A 27 9.24 4.12 26.31
N TYR A 28 10.02 3.04 26.22
CA TYR A 28 9.58 1.77 25.65
C TYR A 28 8.37 1.22 26.42
N GLY A 29 8.41 1.19 27.76
CA GLY A 29 7.30 0.74 28.59
C GLY A 29 6.04 1.60 28.44
N LEU A 30 6.19 2.92 28.30
CA LEU A 30 5.09 3.85 28.06
C LEU A 30 4.49 3.65 26.66
N GLU A 31 5.32 3.43 25.63
CA GLU A 31 4.86 3.08 24.29
C GLU A 31 4.08 1.76 24.30
N GLN A 32 4.58 0.72 24.97
CA GLN A 32 3.85 -0.54 25.12
C GLN A 32 2.51 -0.34 25.84
N LEU A 33 2.48 0.47 26.90
CA LEU A 33 1.25 0.75 27.64
C LEU A 33 0.24 1.56 26.81
N ILE A 34 0.70 2.57 26.06
CA ILE A 34 -0.16 3.34 25.15
C ILE A 34 -0.73 2.44 24.06
N LEU A 35 0.10 1.57 23.48
CA LEU A 35 -0.34 0.59 22.49
C LEU A 35 -1.37 -0.39 23.07
N GLN A 36 -1.13 -0.92 24.28
CA GLN A 36 -2.06 -1.80 24.97
C GLN A 36 -3.39 -1.12 25.26
N LEU A 37 -3.37 0.13 25.75
CA LEU A 37 -4.57 0.91 26.03
C LEU A 37 -5.35 1.26 24.75
N ARG A 38 -4.66 1.54 23.63
CA ARG A 38 -5.29 1.73 22.31
C ARG A 38 -5.97 0.45 21.85
N CYS A 39 -5.26 -0.67 21.86
CA CYS A 39 -5.84 -1.99 21.53
C CYS A 39 -7.06 -2.34 22.40
N GLN A 40 -7.05 -1.97 23.69
CA GLN A 40 -8.19 -2.17 24.59
C GLN A 40 -9.36 -1.23 24.28
N ARG A 41 -9.11 0.02 23.88
CA ARG A 41 -10.17 0.98 23.54
C ARG A 41 -10.86 0.62 22.22
N ASP A 42 -10.08 0.11 21.27
CA ASP A 42 -10.52 -0.26 19.92
C ASP A 42 -11.07 -1.70 19.84
N SER A 43 -10.97 -2.47 20.94
CA SER A 43 -11.57 -3.80 21.09
C SER A 43 -13.11 -3.84 21.05
N LYS A 44 -13.77 -2.67 20.95
CA LYS A 44 -15.23 -2.56 20.75
C LYS A 44 -15.69 -2.81 19.33
N ILE A 45 -14.79 -2.82 18.35
CA ILE A 45 -15.15 -3.12 16.95
C ILE A 45 -15.36 -4.63 16.83
N THR A 46 -16.63 -5.06 16.74
CA THR A 46 -16.97 -6.47 16.54
C THR A 46 -16.90 -6.79 15.05
N LEU A 47 -15.96 -7.66 14.66
CA LEU A 47 -15.76 -8.06 13.27
C LEU A 47 -16.36 -9.44 13.01
N ASN A 48 -17.21 -9.55 11.98
CA ASN A 48 -17.74 -10.82 11.50
C ASN A 48 -16.97 -11.27 10.25
N PRO A 49 -16.36 -12.48 10.21
CA PRO A 49 -15.61 -12.97 9.06
C PRO A 49 -16.35 -12.89 7.71
N ARG A 50 -17.68 -13.05 7.73
CA ARG A 50 -18.51 -13.09 6.51
C ARG A 50 -18.73 -11.71 5.87
N ASP A 51 -18.43 -10.64 6.60
CA ASP A 51 -18.57 -9.28 6.11
C ASP A 51 -17.32 -8.79 5.37
N TRP A 52 -16.34 -9.67 5.14
CA TRP A 52 -15.06 -9.33 4.51
C TRP A 52 -14.82 -10.19 3.28
N LYS A 53 -14.56 -9.53 2.14
CA LYS A 53 -14.26 -10.21 0.87
C LYS A 53 -12.85 -9.91 0.38
N TYR A 54 -12.19 -10.88 -0.22
CA TYR A 54 -10.89 -10.71 -0.84
C TYR A 54 -10.91 -9.55 -1.86
N ARG A 55 -9.92 -8.64 -1.77
CA ARG A 55 -9.71 -7.55 -2.74
C ARG A 55 -8.41 -7.69 -3.48
N ALA A 56 -7.31 -7.87 -2.74
CA ALA A 56 -5.97 -7.97 -3.31
C ALA A 56 -5.00 -8.58 -2.31
N GLU A 57 -3.81 -8.94 -2.78
CA GLU A 57 -2.71 -9.28 -1.88
C GLU A 57 -1.33 -8.89 -2.43
N GLY A 58 -0.45 -8.57 -1.47
CA GLY A 58 0.99 -8.43 -1.69
C GLY A 58 1.74 -9.65 -1.21
N ARG A 59 3.05 -9.51 -1.04
CA ARG A 59 3.88 -10.56 -0.41
C ARG A 59 3.52 -10.77 1.06
N ASP A 60 3.13 -9.69 1.73
CA ASP A 60 3.15 -9.62 3.21
C ASP A 60 1.77 -9.54 3.84
N CYS A 61 0.75 -9.21 3.04
CA CYS A 61 -0.61 -9.08 3.53
C CYS A 61 -1.64 -9.43 2.45
N ILE A 62 -2.81 -9.84 2.93
CA ILE A 62 -4.06 -9.87 2.17
C ILE A 62 -4.87 -8.64 2.57
N VAL A 63 -5.54 -8.02 1.59
CA VAL A 63 -6.47 -6.92 1.82
C VAL A 63 -7.87 -7.44 1.54
N ALA A 64 -8.76 -7.27 2.52
CA ALA A 64 -10.16 -7.64 2.44
C ALA A 64 -11.04 -6.40 2.55
N GLY A 65 -11.98 -6.21 1.64
CA GLY A 65 -12.92 -5.09 1.70
C GLY A 65 -14.18 -5.46 2.46
N TYR A 66 -14.72 -4.51 3.20
CA TYR A 66 -15.99 -4.68 3.90
C TYR A 66 -17.15 -4.77 2.90
N ILE A 67 -18.05 -5.72 3.12
CA ILE A 67 -19.26 -5.97 2.32
C ILE A 67 -20.51 -6.13 3.19
N GLY A 68 -20.39 -5.93 4.51
CA GLY A 68 -21.52 -5.99 5.44
C GLY A 68 -22.35 -4.70 5.45
N THR A 69 -23.21 -4.58 6.45
CA THR A 69 -24.17 -3.46 6.57
C THR A 69 -23.84 -2.49 7.71
N ALA A 70 -22.81 -2.74 8.52
CA ALA A 70 -22.45 -1.86 9.64
C ALA A 70 -21.97 -0.49 9.14
N PRO A 71 -22.62 0.62 9.53
CA PRO A 71 -22.30 1.96 9.03
C PRO A 71 -20.84 2.36 9.25
N ASP A 72 -20.28 2.08 10.42
CA ASP A 72 -18.92 2.49 10.80
C ASP A 72 -17.81 1.75 10.01
N LEU A 73 -18.16 0.64 9.36
CA LEU A 73 -17.26 -0.18 8.55
C LEU A 73 -17.44 0.02 7.05
N GLN A 74 -18.42 0.84 6.62
CA GLN A 74 -18.58 1.16 5.21
C GLN A 74 -17.35 1.87 4.65
N GLY A 75 -16.92 1.45 3.46
CA GLY A 75 -15.70 1.98 2.84
C GLY A 75 -14.41 1.64 3.61
N LYS A 76 -14.40 0.57 4.40
CA LYS A 76 -13.19 0.07 5.08
C LYS A 76 -12.62 -1.17 4.42
N VAL A 77 -11.31 -1.34 4.60
CA VAL A 77 -10.58 -2.57 4.31
C VAL A 77 -9.85 -3.07 5.56
N LEU A 78 -9.73 -4.39 5.65
CA LEU A 78 -8.92 -5.08 6.63
C LEU A 78 -7.64 -5.57 5.95
N ARG A 79 -6.49 -5.10 6.45
CA ARG A 79 -5.17 -5.55 6.04
C ARG A 79 -4.70 -6.64 7.00
N LEU A 80 -4.67 -7.86 6.48
CA LEU A 80 -4.41 -9.11 7.20
C LEU A 80 -2.98 -9.58 6.95
N ALA A 81 -2.21 -9.82 8.02
CA ALA A 81 -0.83 -10.25 7.94
C ALA A 81 -0.69 -11.68 7.39
N LYS A 82 0.32 -11.89 6.54
CA LYS A 82 0.79 -13.21 6.12
C LYS A 82 1.96 -13.67 6.98
N THR A 83 2.26 -14.96 6.95
CA THR A 83 3.42 -15.55 7.68
C THR A 83 4.76 -14.91 7.30
N THR A 84 4.95 -14.56 6.02
CA THR A 84 6.13 -13.82 5.52
C THR A 84 6.32 -12.44 6.16
N SER A 85 5.24 -11.84 6.66
CA SER A 85 5.33 -10.59 7.42
C SER A 85 5.85 -10.88 8.82
N THR A 86 5.21 -11.79 9.55
CA THR A 86 5.53 -12.04 10.97
C THR A 86 6.89 -12.69 11.18
N GLU A 87 7.37 -13.50 10.24
CA GLU A 87 8.75 -14.03 10.26
C GLU A 87 9.84 -12.94 10.29
N ARG A 88 9.55 -11.72 9.82
CA ARG A 88 10.51 -10.61 9.78
C ARG A 88 10.51 -9.74 11.02
N PHE A 89 9.52 -9.87 11.89
CA PHE A 89 9.43 -9.05 13.08
C PHE A 89 9.65 -9.91 14.33
N GLU A 90 10.54 -9.45 15.20
CA GLU A 90 10.84 -10.11 16.48
C GLU A 90 9.59 -10.21 17.37
N GLY A 91 9.53 -11.24 18.21
CA GLY A 91 8.35 -11.64 19.01
C GLY A 91 7.90 -10.65 20.10
N THR A 92 8.24 -9.37 19.99
CA THR A 92 7.73 -8.30 20.85
C THR A 92 6.41 -7.73 20.31
N LEU A 93 5.60 -7.14 21.19
CA LEU A 93 4.34 -6.52 20.80
C LEU A 93 4.54 -5.32 19.84
N ALA A 94 5.55 -4.48 20.07
CA ALA A 94 5.92 -3.41 19.13
C ALA A 94 6.45 -3.94 17.79
N GLY A 95 7.05 -5.12 17.77
CA GLY A 95 7.44 -5.81 16.54
C GLY A 95 6.25 -6.25 15.70
N HIS A 96 5.07 -6.46 16.29
CA HIS A 96 3.93 -6.99 15.54
C HIS A 96 3.63 -6.15 14.27
N PRO A 97 3.51 -6.75 13.06
CA PRO A 97 3.48 -6.00 11.81
C PRO A 97 2.46 -4.86 11.74
N ALA A 98 1.23 -5.09 12.21
CA ALA A 98 0.17 -4.07 12.25
C ALA A 98 0.53 -2.89 13.17
N ILE A 99 1.13 -3.18 14.34
CA ILE A 99 1.53 -2.19 15.34
C ILE A 99 2.75 -1.41 14.83
N ALA A 100 3.79 -2.12 14.38
CA ALA A 100 4.99 -1.50 13.82
C ALA A 100 4.65 -0.56 12.65
N TYR A 101 3.76 -0.99 11.75
CA TYR A 101 3.28 -0.16 10.65
C TYR A 101 2.53 1.08 11.16
N ASN A 102 1.55 0.91 12.04
CA ASN A 102 0.76 2.02 12.57
C ASN A 102 1.65 3.05 13.29
N SER A 103 2.57 2.59 14.15
CA SER A 103 3.54 3.44 14.84
C SER A 103 4.46 4.18 13.86
N PHE A 104 5.00 3.49 12.86
CA PHE A 104 5.84 4.11 11.84
C PHE A 104 5.10 5.21 11.08
N VAL A 105 3.85 4.95 10.67
CA VAL A 105 3.05 5.91 9.93
C VAL A 105 2.70 7.11 10.81
N HIS A 106 2.33 6.92 12.08
CA HIS A 106 2.08 8.04 12.99
C HIS A 106 3.34 8.87 13.27
N ALA A 107 4.50 8.22 13.44
CA ALA A 107 5.74 8.91 13.79
C ALA A 107 6.38 9.63 12.59
N LEU A 108 6.28 9.08 11.38
CA LEU A 108 7.00 9.58 10.20
C LEU A 108 6.10 9.89 9.01
N GLY A 109 5.05 9.11 8.79
CA GLY A 109 4.13 9.29 7.66
C GLY A 109 3.28 10.55 7.81
N VAL A 110 2.47 10.60 8.87
CA VAL A 110 1.53 11.72 9.14
C VAL A 110 2.26 13.06 9.21
N PRO A 111 3.39 13.23 9.93
CA PRO A 111 4.07 14.52 10.01
C PRO A 111 4.68 14.99 8.68
N ARG A 112 4.98 14.07 7.75
CA ARG A 112 5.63 14.41 6.47
C ARG A 112 4.68 14.51 5.29
N LEU A 113 3.59 13.75 5.31
CA LEU A 113 2.68 13.59 4.18
C LEU A 113 1.23 14.02 4.49
N GLY A 114 0.93 14.32 5.75
CA GLY A 114 -0.38 14.86 6.16
C GLY A 114 -1.54 13.93 5.82
N GLU A 115 -2.60 14.50 5.27
CA GLU A 115 -3.86 13.81 4.93
C GLU A 115 -3.72 12.77 3.80
N ALA A 116 -2.61 12.79 3.06
CA ALA A 116 -2.36 11.80 2.00
C ALA A 116 -2.05 10.39 2.54
N VAL A 117 -1.96 10.22 3.88
CA VAL A 117 -1.61 8.94 4.50
C VAL A 117 -2.64 8.54 5.55
N ASP A 118 -3.20 7.34 5.36
CA ASP A 118 -4.00 6.66 6.37
C ASP A 118 -3.11 5.77 7.25
N ALA A 119 -3.04 6.08 8.55
CA ALA A 119 -2.31 5.28 9.53
C ALA A 119 -3.01 3.95 9.87
N GLY A 120 -4.30 3.85 9.56
CA GLY A 120 -5.18 2.77 9.97
C GLY A 120 -5.39 2.75 11.49
N VAL A 121 -6.22 1.80 11.91
CA VAL A 121 -6.50 1.49 13.31
C VAL A 121 -6.11 0.04 13.55
N VAL A 122 -5.32 -0.21 14.60
CA VAL A 122 -4.98 -1.56 15.00
C VAL A 122 -6.20 -2.20 15.67
N VAL A 123 -6.66 -3.32 15.12
CA VAL A 123 -7.81 -4.06 15.64
C VAL A 123 -7.36 -5.43 16.14
N HIS A 124 -7.93 -5.86 17.26
CA HIS A 124 -7.71 -7.20 17.79
C HIS A 124 -8.72 -8.18 17.19
N VAL A 125 -8.24 -9.33 16.72
CA VAL A 125 -9.05 -10.41 16.15
C VAL A 125 -8.74 -11.73 16.84
N SER A 126 -9.72 -12.63 16.88
CA SER A 126 -9.50 -13.97 17.41
C SER A 126 -8.82 -14.87 16.37
N LYS A 127 -8.13 -15.91 16.84
CA LYS A 127 -7.64 -16.99 15.97
C LYS A 127 -8.75 -17.61 15.12
N GLN A 128 -9.95 -17.76 15.70
CA GLN A 128 -11.11 -18.28 14.97
C GLN A 128 -11.52 -17.36 13.81
N PHE A 129 -11.55 -16.04 14.05
CA PHE A 129 -11.79 -15.07 12.98
C PHE A 129 -10.78 -15.22 11.84
N MET A 130 -9.49 -15.35 12.16
CA MET A 130 -8.44 -15.53 11.14
C MET A 130 -8.60 -16.84 10.36
N LEU A 131 -8.97 -17.94 11.03
CA LEU A 131 -9.27 -19.23 10.39
C LEU A 131 -10.46 -19.11 9.42
N ASP A 132 -11.54 -18.48 9.86
CA ASP A 132 -12.76 -18.34 9.07
C ASP A 132 -12.52 -17.46 7.84
N VAL A 133 -11.83 -16.34 8.02
CA VAL A 133 -11.45 -15.44 6.92
C VAL A 133 -10.51 -16.13 5.94
N ALA A 134 -9.49 -16.86 6.43
CA ALA A 134 -8.57 -17.61 5.57
C ALA A 134 -9.33 -18.60 4.68
N LYS A 135 -10.30 -19.31 5.25
CA LYS A 135 -11.15 -20.25 4.51
C LYS A 135 -12.01 -19.53 3.46
N LEU A 136 -12.69 -18.45 3.84
CA LEU A 136 -13.59 -17.71 2.94
C LEU A 136 -12.88 -17.08 1.74
N MET A 137 -11.63 -16.65 1.92
CA MET A 137 -10.87 -15.97 0.87
C MET A 137 -10.04 -16.92 0.00
N GLN A 138 -9.88 -18.18 0.39
CA GLN A 138 -8.88 -19.06 -0.21
C GLN A 138 -9.10 -19.26 -1.71
N ASP A 139 -10.35 -19.31 -2.18
CA ASP A 139 -10.67 -19.56 -3.58
C ASP A 139 -10.38 -18.36 -4.48
N ASP A 140 -10.62 -17.15 -3.98
CA ASP A 140 -10.42 -15.88 -4.71
C ASP A 140 -8.94 -15.51 -4.91
N ARG A 141 -8.02 -16.15 -4.18
CA ARG A 141 -6.58 -15.85 -4.26
C ARG A 141 -5.93 -16.39 -5.54
N PRO A 142 -4.98 -15.69 -6.15
CA PRO A 142 -4.17 -16.26 -7.24
C PRO A 142 -3.35 -17.47 -6.79
N GLN A 143 -3.25 -18.50 -7.63
CA GLN A 143 -2.62 -19.77 -7.27
C GLN A 143 -1.18 -19.61 -6.76
N PHE A 144 -0.34 -18.86 -7.48
CA PHE A 144 1.04 -18.59 -7.05
C PHE A 144 1.14 -17.91 -5.68
N ARG A 145 0.12 -17.14 -5.28
CA ARG A 145 0.07 -16.51 -3.96
C ARG A 145 -0.36 -17.48 -2.86
N LYS A 146 -1.25 -18.43 -3.17
CA LYS A 146 -1.61 -19.52 -2.25
C LYS A 146 -0.38 -20.35 -1.92
N GLU A 147 0.47 -20.60 -2.90
CA GLU A 147 1.73 -21.34 -2.76
C GLU A 147 2.82 -20.55 -2.04
N GLU A 148 2.91 -19.22 -2.25
CA GLU A 148 3.93 -18.38 -1.61
C GLU A 148 3.76 -18.27 -0.09
N ALA A 149 2.53 -17.99 0.39
CA ALA A 149 2.26 -17.81 1.82
C ALA A 149 0.76 -17.80 2.15
N GLY A 150 0.41 -18.24 3.37
CA GLY A 150 -0.92 -18.09 3.96
C GLY A 150 -1.05 -16.88 4.88
N LEU A 151 -2.27 -16.63 5.38
CA LEU A 151 -2.48 -15.73 6.52
C LEU A 151 -1.75 -16.27 7.76
N ASP A 152 -1.21 -15.37 8.58
CA ASP A 152 -0.74 -15.76 9.90
C ASP A 152 -1.94 -15.92 10.84
N LEU A 153 -2.35 -17.18 11.05
CA LEU A 153 -3.50 -17.54 11.86
C LEU A 153 -3.33 -17.24 13.35
N ASN A 154 -2.10 -17.00 13.80
CA ASN A 154 -1.79 -16.69 15.20
C ASN A 154 -1.56 -15.19 15.41
N SER A 155 -1.65 -14.35 14.37
CA SER A 155 -1.50 -12.90 14.46
C SER A 155 -2.78 -12.26 15.02
N PRO A 156 -2.77 -11.78 16.28
CA PRO A 156 -3.99 -11.30 16.94
C PRO A 156 -4.32 -9.84 16.58
N PHE A 157 -3.39 -9.10 15.97
CA PHE A 157 -3.59 -7.71 15.61
C PHE A 157 -3.58 -7.53 14.10
N GLN A 158 -4.60 -6.88 13.55
CA GLN A 158 -4.70 -6.56 12.14
C GLN A 158 -4.90 -5.06 11.98
N LEU A 159 -4.87 -4.55 10.74
CA LEU A 159 -5.01 -3.13 10.49
C LEU A 159 -6.29 -2.84 9.72
N LEU A 160 -7.19 -2.06 10.31
CA LEU A 160 -8.40 -1.55 9.68
C LEU A 160 -8.08 -0.18 9.05
N MET A 161 -8.37 0.00 7.77
CA MET A 161 -8.04 1.22 7.02
C MET A 161 -9.23 1.68 6.18
N ASN A 162 -9.21 2.93 5.74
CA ASN A 162 -10.08 3.40 4.67
C ASN A 162 -9.76 2.65 3.37
N ASP A 163 -10.80 2.28 2.65
CA ASP A 163 -10.67 1.72 1.32
C ASP A 163 -10.46 2.86 0.32
N ALA A 164 -9.20 3.06 -0.09
CA ALA A 164 -8.79 4.09 -1.03
C ALA A 164 -9.36 3.91 -2.45
N THR A 165 -10.13 2.83 -2.70
CA THR A 165 -10.85 2.63 -3.97
C THR A 165 -12.25 3.23 -3.99
N TYR A 166 -12.68 3.84 -2.88
CA TYR A 166 -13.92 4.60 -2.75
C TYR A 166 -13.64 6.07 -2.45
N LEU A 167 -14.51 6.95 -2.95
CA LEU A 167 -14.50 8.37 -2.63
C LEU A 167 -15.68 8.70 -1.70
N PRO A 168 -15.45 9.35 -0.54
CA PRO A 168 -16.53 9.74 0.35
C PRO A 168 -17.56 10.63 -0.34
N GLY A 169 -18.84 10.31 -0.20
CA GLY A 169 -19.95 11.08 -0.78
C GLY A 169 -20.19 10.83 -2.28
N VAL A 170 -19.38 10.01 -2.93
CA VAL A 170 -19.57 9.56 -4.32
C VAL A 170 -20.09 8.13 -4.30
N SER A 171 -20.98 7.80 -5.23
CA SER A 171 -21.46 6.44 -5.37
C SER A 171 -20.29 5.50 -5.73
N PRO A 172 -20.29 4.24 -5.28
CA PRO A 172 -19.33 3.24 -5.73
C PRO A 172 -19.19 3.16 -7.26
N GLU A 173 -20.31 3.08 -7.98
CA GLU A 173 -20.37 2.91 -9.43
C GLU A 173 -19.77 4.07 -10.22
N ASP A 174 -19.76 5.27 -9.63
CA ASP A 174 -19.17 6.49 -10.20
C ASP A 174 -17.72 6.72 -9.74
N THR A 175 -17.21 5.89 -8.83
CA THR A 175 -15.83 6.04 -8.35
C THR A 175 -14.85 5.22 -9.21
N ILE A 176 -13.87 5.91 -9.78
CA ILE A 176 -12.70 5.31 -10.42
C ILE A 176 -11.48 5.58 -9.54
N SER A 177 -10.66 4.56 -9.31
CA SER A 177 -9.41 4.69 -8.58
C SER A 177 -8.24 4.08 -9.35
N VAL A 178 -7.08 4.72 -9.25
CA VAL A 178 -5.85 4.31 -9.92
C VAL A 178 -4.75 4.07 -8.89
N GLU A 179 -4.27 2.83 -8.78
CA GLU A 179 -3.11 2.46 -7.96
C GLU A 179 -1.84 2.57 -8.81
N ILE A 180 -0.89 3.45 -8.45
CA ILE A 180 0.42 3.51 -9.11
C ILE A 180 1.55 3.12 -8.15
N LYS A 181 2.39 2.16 -8.54
CA LYS A 181 3.64 1.82 -7.84
C LYS A 181 4.82 2.56 -8.45
N LEU A 182 5.10 3.74 -7.90
CA LEU A 182 6.13 4.70 -8.37
C LEU A 182 7.58 4.17 -8.36
N LYS A 183 7.88 3.18 -7.50
CA LYS A 183 9.24 2.67 -7.28
C LYS A 183 10.21 3.79 -6.83
N TRP A 184 11.51 3.65 -7.12
CA TRP A 184 12.56 4.52 -6.59
C TRP A 184 12.99 5.57 -7.62
N GLY A 185 12.62 6.83 -7.37
CA GLY A 185 12.78 7.98 -8.28
C GLY A 185 14.15 8.66 -8.30
N TYR A 186 15.19 8.05 -7.76
CA TYR A 186 16.49 8.71 -7.56
C TYR A 186 17.66 7.82 -8.00
N THR A 187 18.71 8.40 -8.59
CA THR A 187 19.98 7.71 -8.81
C THR A 187 21.01 8.18 -7.78
N PRO A 188 21.62 7.27 -6.99
CA PRO A 188 22.63 7.66 -6.02
C PRO A 188 23.88 8.22 -6.69
N PRO A 189 24.60 9.17 -6.06
CA PRO A 189 25.89 9.62 -6.57
C PRO A 189 26.89 8.45 -6.58
N PRO A 190 27.93 8.51 -7.42
CA PRO A 190 29.00 7.51 -7.37
C PRO A 190 29.74 7.62 -6.04
N THR A 191 29.84 6.49 -5.33
CA THR A 191 30.63 6.36 -4.09
C THR A 191 31.65 5.23 -4.24
N GLU A 192 32.68 5.23 -3.41
CA GLU A 192 33.58 4.08 -3.29
C GLU A 192 32.76 2.81 -2.98
N GLY A 193 33.07 1.70 -3.67
CA GLY A 193 32.34 0.43 -3.56
C GLY A 193 31.01 0.35 -4.33
N THR A 194 30.56 1.44 -4.98
CA THR A 194 29.35 1.41 -5.82
C THR A 194 29.72 1.36 -7.30
N HIS A 195 29.19 0.37 -8.03
CA HIS A 195 29.36 0.31 -9.48
C HIS A 195 28.78 1.57 -10.14
N TRP A 196 29.58 2.28 -10.95
CA TRP A 196 29.25 3.59 -11.54
C TRP A 196 27.93 3.61 -12.32
N LEU A 197 27.54 2.51 -12.98
CA LEU A 197 26.21 2.41 -13.63
C LEU A 197 25.04 2.76 -12.70
N LYS A 198 25.16 2.54 -11.39
CA LYS A 198 24.10 2.87 -10.43
C LYS A 198 23.84 4.37 -10.30
N SER A 199 24.77 5.24 -10.72
CA SER A 199 24.58 6.69 -10.70
C SER A 199 23.96 7.26 -11.98
N ILE A 200 23.94 6.49 -13.06
CA ILE A 200 23.41 6.95 -14.36
C ILE A 200 22.22 6.12 -14.86
N VAL A 201 22.03 4.90 -14.36
CA VAL A 201 20.91 4.02 -14.71
C VAL A 201 20.00 3.84 -13.50
N SER A 202 18.69 4.05 -13.69
CA SER A 202 17.73 3.84 -12.62
C SER A 202 17.74 2.39 -12.13
N ARG A 203 17.53 2.20 -10.82
CA ARG A 203 17.39 0.86 -10.23
C ARG A 203 16.30 0.04 -10.92
N PHE A 204 15.22 0.68 -11.34
CA PHE A 204 14.12 0.00 -12.02
C PHE A 204 14.56 -0.58 -13.37
N ALA A 205 15.24 0.22 -14.20
CA ALA A 205 15.72 -0.22 -15.51
C ALA A 205 16.66 -1.42 -15.38
N MET A 206 17.66 -1.36 -14.50
CA MET A 206 18.55 -2.50 -14.24
C MET A 206 17.78 -3.77 -13.81
N LEU A 207 16.77 -3.61 -12.96
CA LEU A 207 15.95 -4.73 -12.49
C LEU A 207 15.05 -5.32 -13.59
N GLN A 208 14.62 -4.54 -14.59
CA GLN A 208 13.84 -5.05 -15.72
C GLN A 208 14.66 -6.05 -16.57
N TYR A 209 15.93 -5.75 -16.86
CA TYR A 209 16.81 -6.69 -17.56
C TYR A 209 16.99 -8.00 -16.78
N TYR A 210 17.20 -7.90 -15.46
CA TYR A 210 17.26 -9.09 -14.61
C TYR A 210 15.95 -9.90 -14.63
N LYS A 211 14.80 -9.23 -14.52
CA LYS A 211 13.49 -9.91 -14.56
C LYS A 211 13.27 -10.62 -15.89
N LYS A 212 13.59 -9.97 -17.01
CA LYS A 212 13.50 -10.56 -18.36
C LYS A 212 14.40 -11.78 -18.49
N ALA A 213 15.65 -11.69 -18.03
CA ALA A 213 16.60 -12.82 -18.03
C ALA A 213 16.17 -13.98 -17.12
N LYS A 214 15.36 -13.71 -16.09
CA LYS A 214 14.79 -14.73 -15.19
C LYS A 214 13.37 -15.16 -15.57
N GLY A 215 12.85 -14.74 -16.73
CA GLY A 215 11.49 -15.07 -17.17
C GLY A 215 10.39 -14.49 -16.27
N LYS A 216 10.70 -13.50 -15.42
CA LYS A 216 9.76 -12.86 -14.49
C LYS A 216 8.93 -11.75 -15.14
N CYS A 217 9.24 -11.38 -16.38
CA CYS A 217 8.42 -10.51 -17.21
C CYS A 217 8.55 -10.89 -18.69
N SER A 218 7.46 -10.69 -19.44
CA SER A 218 7.40 -10.92 -20.88
C SER A 218 8.21 -9.89 -21.67
N GLU A 219 8.38 -8.68 -21.15
CA GLU A 219 9.04 -7.56 -21.82
C GLU A 219 9.71 -6.60 -20.82
N ILE A 220 10.63 -5.79 -21.32
CA ILE A 220 11.33 -4.76 -20.55
C ILE A 220 10.49 -3.48 -20.61
N SER A 221 9.99 -3.03 -19.46
CA SER A 221 9.24 -1.78 -19.37
C SER A 221 10.15 -0.57 -19.58
N GLN A 222 9.70 0.40 -20.38
CA GLN A 222 10.34 1.71 -20.58
C GLN A 222 9.99 2.72 -19.48
N TYR A 223 9.15 2.34 -18.51
CA TYR A 223 8.86 3.16 -17.35
C TYR A 223 10.14 3.49 -16.58
N CYS A 224 10.39 4.77 -16.33
CA CYS A 224 11.52 5.24 -15.55
C CYS A 224 11.04 6.10 -14.37
N PRO A 225 11.17 5.63 -13.12
CA PRO A 225 10.80 6.41 -11.94
C PRO A 225 11.49 7.78 -11.88
N VAL A 226 12.75 7.90 -12.31
CA VAL A 226 13.49 9.16 -12.27
C VAL A 226 12.82 10.23 -13.14
N GLU A 227 12.27 9.84 -14.29
CA GLU A 227 11.52 10.73 -15.17
C GLU A 227 10.19 11.17 -14.52
N LEU A 228 9.54 10.26 -13.79
CA LEU A 228 8.28 10.56 -13.09
C LEU A 228 8.46 11.59 -11.97
N PHE A 229 9.62 11.61 -11.32
CA PHE A 229 9.97 12.60 -10.29
C PHE A 229 10.78 13.79 -10.82
N SER A 230 10.81 14.00 -12.14
CA SER A 230 11.63 15.05 -12.77
C SER A 230 11.11 16.47 -12.54
N GLY A 231 9.82 16.63 -12.23
CA GLY A 231 9.14 17.93 -12.19
C GLY A 231 8.82 18.52 -13.57
N ASP A 232 9.21 17.86 -14.66
CA ASP A 232 8.91 18.27 -16.03
C ASP A 232 7.65 17.57 -16.52
N THR A 233 6.60 18.35 -16.79
CA THR A 233 5.30 17.84 -17.22
C THR A 233 5.36 16.92 -18.44
N LYS A 234 6.20 17.24 -19.44
CA LYS A 234 6.31 16.44 -20.67
C LYS A 234 6.98 15.10 -20.40
N ARG A 235 8.01 15.09 -19.54
CA ARG A 235 8.68 13.85 -19.10
C ARG A 235 7.74 12.98 -18.26
N ILE A 236 6.94 13.60 -17.40
CA ILE A 236 5.92 12.91 -16.59
C ILE A 236 4.85 12.29 -17.49
N GLU A 237 4.31 13.04 -18.44
CA GLU A 237 3.32 12.54 -19.41
C GLU A 237 3.87 11.35 -20.21
N ALA A 238 5.07 11.49 -20.78
CA ALA A 238 5.71 10.44 -21.56
C ALA A 238 5.91 9.15 -20.73
N VAL A 239 6.36 9.28 -19.48
CA VAL A 239 6.62 8.11 -18.63
C VAL A 239 5.34 7.47 -18.09
N LEU A 240 4.26 8.23 -17.90
CA LEU A 240 2.93 7.69 -17.63
C LEU A 240 2.42 6.91 -18.85
N GLY A 241 2.65 7.40 -20.07
CA GLY A 241 2.42 6.65 -21.30
C GLY A 241 3.16 5.29 -21.31
N CYS A 242 4.42 5.25 -20.87
CA CYS A 242 5.16 3.99 -20.72
C CYS A 242 4.54 3.04 -19.68
N VAL A 243 3.95 3.56 -18.58
CA VAL A 243 3.20 2.76 -17.61
C VAL A 243 1.96 2.15 -18.25
N MET A 244 1.23 2.92 -19.04
CA MET A 244 0.04 2.44 -19.75
C MET A 244 0.40 1.37 -20.79
N GLU A 245 1.52 1.52 -21.50
CA GLU A 245 1.97 0.55 -22.52
C GLU A 245 2.50 -0.75 -21.89
N THR A 246 3.23 -0.65 -20.78
CA THR A 246 3.81 -1.80 -20.08
C THR A 246 3.41 -1.84 -18.60
N PRO A 247 2.12 -2.15 -18.28
CA PRO A 247 1.57 -1.97 -16.92
C PRO A 247 2.26 -2.79 -15.84
N GLN A 248 2.67 -4.02 -16.17
CA GLN A 248 3.24 -4.99 -15.23
C GLN A 248 2.50 -5.01 -13.88
N ASN A 249 3.20 -4.62 -12.79
CA ASN A 249 2.61 -4.40 -11.47
C ASN A 249 2.72 -2.94 -11.01
N ASN A 250 2.87 -2.04 -11.97
CA ASN A 250 3.09 -0.62 -11.78
C ASN A 250 1.80 0.20 -11.78
N ILE A 251 0.74 -0.28 -12.42
CA ILE A 251 -0.58 0.38 -12.41
C ILE A 251 -1.73 -0.61 -12.21
N ARG A 252 -2.76 -0.18 -11.49
CA ARG A 252 -4.07 -0.83 -11.43
C ARG A 252 -5.19 0.19 -11.51
N ILE A 253 -6.32 -0.21 -12.06
CA ILE A 253 -7.52 0.60 -12.17
C ILE A 253 -8.71 -0.18 -11.60
N CYS A 254 -9.45 0.47 -10.71
CA CYS A 254 -10.66 -0.08 -10.11
C CYS A 254 -11.84 0.86 -10.36
N ARG A 255 -13.03 0.27 -10.53
CA ARG A 255 -14.32 0.96 -10.55
C ARG A 255 -15.21 0.41 -9.42
N GLY A 256 -15.70 1.28 -8.54
CA GLY A 256 -16.47 0.86 -7.36
C GLY A 256 -15.76 -0.18 -6.49
N GLY A 257 -14.45 -0.02 -6.35
CA GLY A 257 -13.57 -0.94 -5.64
C GLY A 257 -13.37 -2.31 -6.28
N LYS A 258 -13.93 -2.56 -7.47
CA LYS A 258 -13.67 -3.77 -8.25
C LYS A 258 -12.56 -3.48 -9.24
N LEU A 259 -11.58 -4.36 -9.29
CA LEU A 259 -10.50 -4.30 -10.27
C LEU A 259 -11.08 -4.49 -11.68
N VAL A 260 -10.94 -3.48 -12.52
CA VAL A 260 -11.32 -3.54 -13.94
C VAL A 260 -10.08 -3.77 -14.82
N ALA A 261 -8.89 -3.46 -14.29
CA ALA A 261 -7.58 -3.83 -14.83
C ALA A 261 -6.51 -3.76 -13.72
N PRO A 262 -5.39 -4.52 -13.68
CA PRO A 262 -5.00 -5.84 -14.18
C PRO A 262 -4.40 -6.75 -13.06
N VAL A 263 -3.84 -7.93 -13.41
CA VAL A 263 -2.76 -8.61 -12.64
C VAL A 263 -1.64 -9.16 -13.54
N GLY A 264 -0.46 -8.51 -13.53
CA GLY A 264 0.84 -9.15 -13.75
C GLY A 264 1.47 -9.51 -12.41
N GLY A 265 1.08 -10.65 -11.84
CA GLY A 265 1.79 -11.25 -10.72
C GLY A 265 3.04 -11.93 -11.26
N SER A 266 4.19 -11.75 -10.62
CA SER A 266 5.41 -12.48 -10.96
C SER A 266 5.28 -13.96 -10.54
N GLY A 267 4.38 -14.70 -11.17
CA GLY A 267 3.99 -16.04 -10.77
C GLY A 267 3.52 -16.97 -11.91
N ASP A 268 2.82 -16.49 -12.93
CA ASP A 268 2.37 -17.38 -14.02
C ASP A 268 3.19 -17.22 -15.30
N THR A 269 4.08 -18.18 -15.51
CA THR A 269 4.92 -18.35 -16.70
C THR A 269 4.25 -19.13 -17.83
N SER A 270 2.92 -19.27 -17.89
CA SER A 270 2.30 -20.10 -18.94
C SER A 270 1.08 -19.54 -19.67
N SER A 271 0.44 -18.45 -19.22
CA SER A 271 -0.69 -17.87 -19.99
C SER A 271 -1.18 -16.50 -19.51
N ALA A 272 -0.35 -15.70 -18.81
CA ALA A 272 -0.77 -14.35 -18.46
C ALA A 272 -1.03 -13.56 -19.76
N PRO A 273 -2.26 -13.07 -20.02
CA PRO A 273 -2.48 -12.08 -21.07
C PRO A 273 -1.48 -10.96 -20.81
N THR A 274 -0.83 -10.44 -21.86
CA THR A 274 -0.04 -9.22 -21.74
C THR A 274 -0.90 -8.21 -20.97
N CYS A 275 -0.37 -7.63 -19.88
CA CYS A 275 -1.18 -6.82 -18.97
C CYS A 275 -1.86 -5.62 -19.68
N LYS A 276 -1.35 -5.25 -20.86
CA LYS A 276 -1.85 -4.21 -21.74
C LYS A 276 -3.27 -4.49 -22.28
N PRO A 277 -3.58 -5.60 -22.98
CA PRO A 277 -4.95 -5.94 -23.36
C PRO A 277 -5.98 -5.89 -22.22
N LEU A 278 -5.62 -6.35 -21.02
CA LEU A 278 -6.51 -6.26 -19.85
C LEU A 278 -6.72 -4.83 -19.38
N LEU A 279 -5.66 -4.01 -19.43
CA LEU A 279 -5.75 -2.58 -19.16
C LEU A 279 -6.64 -1.87 -20.18
N ASP A 280 -6.47 -2.16 -21.47
CA ASP A 280 -7.26 -1.58 -22.54
C ASP A 280 -8.74 -1.94 -22.41
N ALA A 281 -9.05 -3.20 -22.09
CA ALA A 281 -10.41 -3.65 -21.84
C ALA A 281 -11.04 -2.96 -20.61
N GLY A 282 -10.27 -2.83 -19.51
CA GLY A 282 -10.74 -2.12 -18.32
C GLY A 282 -10.97 -0.63 -18.56
N LEU A 283 -10.11 0.02 -19.35
CA LEU A 283 -10.32 1.40 -19.78
C LEU A 283 -11.56 1.52 -20.66
N GLN A 284 -11.77 0.60 -21.60
CA GLN A 284 -12.96 0.61 -22.43
C GLN A 284 -14.26 0.45 -21.61
N ASP A 285 -14.25 -0.37 -20.56
CA ASP A 285 -15.37 -0.50 -19.62
C ASP A 285 -15.67 0.79 -18.84
N ILE A 286 -14.61 1.53 -18.47
CA ILE A 286 -14.74 2.81 -17.77
C ILE A 286 -15.26 3.91 -18.71
N LEU A 287 -14.60 4.07 -19.85
CA LEU A 287 -14.85 5.17 -20.79
C LEU A 287 -16.12 4.92 -21.64
N GLY A 288 -16.62 3.68 -21.67
CA GLY A 288 -17.79 3.28 -22.45
C GLY A 288 -17.54 3.34 -23.97
N ASN A 289 -18.63 3.40 -24.74
CA ASN A 289 -18.57 3.59 -26.20
C ASN A 289 -18.49 5.08 -26.60
N ASP A 290 -18.14 5.98 -25.68
CA ASP A 290 -18.02 7.39 -25.99
C ASP A 290 -16.77 7.63 -26.84
N ALA A 291 -16.97 7.90 -28.13
CA ALA A 291 -15.89 8.16 -29.08
C ALA A 291 -15.04 9.39 -28.72
N SER A 292 -15.50 10.26 -27.82
CA SER A 292 -14.71 11.40 -27.31
C SER A 292 -13.72 11.01 -26.21
N CYS A 293 -13.91 9.85 -25.59
CA CYS A 293 -13.12 9.37 -24.46
C CYS A 293 -12.11 8.31 -24.93
N THR A 294 -10.87 8.74 -25.13
CA THR A 294 -9.77 7.91 -25.65
C THR A 294 -8.78 7.53 -24.53
N PRO A 295 -7.93 6.50 -24.70
CA PRO A 295 -6.82 6.25 -23.77
C PRO A 295 -5.93 7.48 -23.53
N SER A 296 -5.83 8.38 -24.52
CA SER A 296 -5.15 9.67 -24.40
C SER A 296 -5.88 10.66 -23.48
N SER A 297 -7.22 10.68 -23.48
CA SER A 297 -8.00 11.49 -22.55
C SER A 297 -7.84 11.01 -21.10
N PHE A 298 -7.86 9.69 -20.87
CA PHE A 298 -7.58 9.11 -19.56
C PHE A 298 -6.16 9.45 -19.08
N LEU A 299 -5.16 9.35 -19.96
CA LEU A 299 -3.78 9.75 -19.64
C LEU A 299 -3.70 11.23 -19.25
N SER A 300 -4.45 12.09 -19.92
CA SER A 300 -4.50 13.53 -19.62
C SER A 300 -5.12 13.81 -18.25
N GLU A 301 -6.22 13.14 -17.91
CA GLU A 301 -6.83 13.22 -16.58
C GLU A 301 -5.89 12.68 -15.49
N LEU A 302 -5.24 11.54 -15.76
CA LEU A 302 -4.26 10.96 -14.85
C LEU A 302 -3.09 11.92 -14.62
N LEU A 303 -2.58 12.56 -15.67
CA LEU A 303 -1.53 13.57 -15.59
C LEU A 303 -1.97 14.75 -14.72
N ALA A 304 -3.17 15.30 -14.94
CA ALA A 304 -3.71 16.40 -14.13
C ALA A 304 -3.79 16.01 -12.64
N CYS A 305 -4.28 14.80 -12.33
CA CYS A 305 -4.32 14.26 -10.97
C CYS A 305 -2.91 14.13 -10.36
N VAL A 306 -1.93 13.62 -11.10
CA VAL A 306 -0.54 13.47 -10.64
C VAL A 306 0.12 14.82 -10.37
N LEU A 307 -0.15 15.82 -11.21
CA LEU A 307 0.37 17.17 -11.06
C LEU A 307 -0.39 18.03 -10.04
N GLN A 308 -1.50 17.50 -9.48
CA GLN A 308 -2.43 18.23 -8.61
C GLN A 308 -2.94 19.53 -9.27
N GLN A 309 -3.14 19.49 -10.59
CA GLN A 309 -3.69 20.59 -11.37
C GLN A 309 -5.18 20.32 -11.61
N PRO A 310 -6.04 21.36 -11.69
CA PRO A 310 -7.39 21.16 -12.17
C PRO A 310 -7.32 20.56 -13.58
N ALA A 311 -8.08 19.47 -13.81
CA ALA A 311 -8.21 18.89 -15.14
C ALA A 311 -8.62 20.01 -16.11
N THR A 312 -7.81 20.26 -17.13
CA THR A 312 -8.06 21.34 -18.09
C THR A 312 -9.34 21.04 -18.85
N GLY A 313 -10.44 21.66 -18.40
CA GLY A 313 -11.76 21.60 -19.01
C GLY A 313 -12.26 23.01 -19.30
N LYS A 314 -12.03 23.43 -20.54
CA LYS A 314 -12.57 24.62 -21.24
C LYS A 314 -12.18 25.98 -20.65
N ASP A 315 -11.23 26.62 -21.33
CA ASP A 315 -11.12 28.07 -21.35
C ASP A 315 -12.49 28.67 -21.76
N GLU A 316 -13.05 29.51 -20.89
CA GLU A 316 -13.96 30.60 -21.30
C GLU A 316 -13.15 31.79 -21.79
#